data_AF-A0A090M9L6-F1
#
_entry.id   AF-A0A090M9L6-F1
#
_cell.length_a   1.000
_cell.length_b   1.000
_cell.length_c   1.000
_cell.angle_alpha   90.00
_cell.angle_beta   90.00
_cell.angle_gamma   90.00
#
_symmetry.space_group_name_H-M   'P 1'
#
loop_
_entity.id
_entity.type
_entity.pdbx_description
1 polymer ?
#
loop_
_entity_poly.entity_id
_entity_poly.type
_entity_poly.pdbx_seq_one_letter_code
_entity_poly.pdbx_strand_id
1 'polypeptide(L)'
;MATMGASTTRSVRAGARVGRGRATATRTTATRRMIDGDAEAGDGTSRRRAVATLMTLATGAIAVGRAEAETPPEFVDETREIIDMTRQILTGAKSDDAYLDNFQDKRRAWFAKYQYHHGKSFYGYANTWNAQAKVGVQIAVNRENGVPYDYAHTVYNKDYLLKILEKGEAELLDMQSRNAL
;
A
#
# COMPACT_ATOMS: atom_id res chain seq x y z
N MET A 1 68.26 2.28 -8.21
CA MET A 1 68.42 0.87 -7.82
C MET A 1 67.05 0.24 -7.77
N ALA A 2 66.84 -0.83 -8.54
CA ALA A 2 65.59 -1.54 -8.71
C ALA A 2 65.62 -2.87 -7.92
N THR A 3 64.49 -3.24 -7.32
CA THR A 3 64.13 -4.57 -6.80
C THR A 3 62.59 -4.56 -6.78
N MET A 4 61.81 -5.16 -7.70
CA MET A 4 61.65 -6.54 -8.16
C MET A 4 61.26 -7.59 -7.11
N GLY A 5 60.06 -8.16 -7.30
CA GLY A 5 59.59 -9.47 -6.83
C GLY A 5 58.52 -9.41 -5.72
N ALA A 6 57.36 -10.08 -5.77
CA ALA A 6 56.82 -11.02 -6.75
C ALA A 6 55.29 -11.19 -6.51
N SER A 7 54.58 -11.47 -7.59
CA SER A 7 53.17 -11.86 -7.67
C SER A 7 52.86 -13.18 -6.98
N THR A 8 51.63 -13.37 -6.47
CA THR A 8 50.93 -14.66 -6.56
C THR A 8 49.43 -14.43 -6.64
N THR A 9 48.90 -14.61 -7.84
CA THR A 9 47.49 -14.76 -8.16
C THR A 9 47.09 -16.22 -7.89
N ARG A 10 46.00 -16.48 -7.15
CA ARG A 10 45.35 -17.80 -7.18
C ARG A 10 43.86 -17.66 -7.49
N SER A 11 43.59 -17.83 -8.78
CA SER A 11 42.28 -18.14 -9.34
C SER A 11 41.95 -19.61 -9.05
N VAL A 12 40.73 -19.90 -8.60
CA VAL A 12 40.16 -21.25 -8.61
C VAL A 12 38.90 -21.19 -9.46
N ARG A 13 38.89 -21.97 -10.53
CA ARG A 13 37.82 -22.08 -11.52
C ARG A 13 37.00 -23.34 -11.23
N ALA A 14 35.68 -23.17 -11.28
CA ALA A 14 34.62 -24.05 -11.80
C ALA A 14 34.54 -25.55 -11.42
N GLY A 15 33.32 -25.97 -11.02
CA GLY A 15 32.86 -27.36 -11.11
C GLY A 15 31.34 -27.52 -10.97
N ALA A 16 30.67 -27.77 -12.11
CA ALA A 16 29.44 -28.56 -12.37
C ALA A 16 28.15 -28.35 -11.52
N ARG A 17 27.01 -27.93 -12.09
CA ARG A 17 26.02 -28.60 -12.99
C ARG A 17 24.98 -29.52 -12.30
N VAL A 18 23.72 -29.16 -12.56
CA VAL A 18 22.51 -29.99 -12.76
C VAL A 18 21.85 -30.64 -11.53
N GLY A 19 20.60 -30.21 -11.29
CA GLY A 19 19.66 -30.87 -10.39
C GLY A 19 18.24 -30.33 -10.55
N ARG A 20 17.63 -30.59 -11.72
CA ARG A 20 16.22 -30.32 -12.02
C ARG A 20 15.37 -31.34 -11.25
N GLY A 21 14.57 -30.89 -10.27
CA GLY A 21 13.68 -31.76 -9.49
C GLY A 21 12.34 -31.08 -9.24
N ARG A 22 11.44 -31.17 -10.23
CA ARG A 22 10.03 -30.80 -10.13
C ARG A 22 9.30 -31.96 -9.43
N ALA A 23 8.85 -31.75 -8.19
CA ALA A 23 7.95 -32.67 -7.51
C ALA A 23 6.59 -31.98 -7.30
N THR A 24 5.69 -32.17 -8.26
CA THR A 24 4.24 -32.04 -8.07
C THR A 24 3.76 -33.32 -7.39
N ALA A 25 3.36 -33.23 -6.13
CA ALA A 25 2.67 -34.31 -5.43
C ALA A 25 1.19 -33.94 -5.28
N THR A 26 0.36 -34.76 -5.90
CA THR A 26 -1.08 -34.70 -5.99
C THR A 26 -1.73 -35.12 -4.67
N ARG A 27 -2.67 -34.29 -4.21
CA ARG A 27 -3.92 -34.57 -3.47
C ARG A 27 -4.15 -36.02 -2.98
N THR A 28 -4.26 -36.17 -1.67
CA THR A 28 -5.04 -37.27 -1.05
C THR A 28 -5.91 -36.71 0.07
N THR A 29 -7.21 -36.61 -0.18
CA THR A 29 -8.26 -36.51 0.82
C THR A 29 -8.38 -37.84 1.56
N ALA A 30 -8.27 -37.81 2.89
CA ALA A 30 -8.61 -38.94 3.74
C ALA A 30 -9.53 -38.44 4.87
N THR A 31 -10.83 -38.57 4.63
CA THR A 31 -11.84 -38.63 5.69
C THR A 31 -11.76 -40.01 6.34
N ARG A 32 -11.56 -40.08 7.67
CA ARG A 32 -11.93 -41.28 8.45
C ARG A 32 -12.51 -40.88 9.80
N ARG A 33 -13.83 -41.05 9.85
CA ARG A 33 -14.73 -41.21 11.01
C ARG A 33 -14.41 -42.53 11.71
N MET A 34 -14.57 -42.62 13.04
CA MET A 34 -15.13 -43.75 13.82
C MET A 34 -15.46 -43.22 15.26
N ILE A 35 -16.74 -43.15 15.69
CA ILE A 35 -17.53 -44.18 16.45
C ILE A 35 -17.33 -43.97 17.97
N ASP A 36 -18.30 -44.00 18.90
CA ASP A 36 -19.76 -44.20 18.89
C ASP A 36 -20.35 -43.65 20.22
N GLY A 37 -21.67 -43.43 20.22
CA GLY A 37 -22.50 -43.13 21.39
C GLY A 37 -23.98 -43.22 21.02
N ASP A 38 -24.54 -44.42 21.25
CA ASP A 38 -25.89 -44.97 21.05
C ASP A 38 -27.09 -43.99 21.04
N ALA A 39 -27.90 -44.00 19.97
CA ALA A 39 -29.23 -44.65 19.83
C ALA A 39 -30.35 -43.97 20.66
N GLU A 40 -31.35 -43.35 20.03
CA GLU A 40 -32.58 -44.05 19.65
C GLU A 40 -33.40 -43.34 18.54
N ALA A 41 -34.28 -44.13 17.94
CA ALA A 41 -34.92 -44.02 16.63
C ALA A 41 -35.78 -42.77 16.31
N GLY A 42 -35.81 -42.40 15.02
CA GLY A 42 -36.76 -41.43 14.47
C GLY A 42 -36.69 -41.33 12.95
N ASP A 43 -37.67 -41.95 12.30
CA ASP A 43 -37.89 -42.19 10.87
C ASP A 43 -37.62 -41.00 9.91
N GLY A 44 -37.17 -41.36 8.71
CA GLY A 44 -36.71 -40.47 7.66
C GLY A 44 -37.82 -39.95 6.75
N THR A 45 -37.39 -39.02 5.90
CA THR A 45 -38.04 -38.61 4.65
C THR A 45 -38.97 -37.39 4.75
N SER A 46 -38.59 -36.36 3.98
CA SER A 46 -39.44 -35.23 3.53
C SER A 46 -39.77 -34.11 4.52
N ARG A 47 -38.82 -33.19 4.73
CA ARG A 47 -39.11 -31.78 5.03
C ARG A 47 -38.64 -30.81 3.94
N ARG A 48 -38.64 -31.26 2.68
CA ARG A 48 -38.65 -30.34 1.52
C ARG A 48 -40.10 -30.01 1.19
N ARG A 49 -40.67 -29.01 1.88
CA ARG A 49 -41.82 -28.16 1.48
C ARG A 49 -42.52 -27.61 2.73
N ALA A 50 -42.20 -26.36 3.07
CA ALA A 50 -42.95 -25.43 3.92
C ALA A 50 -41.97 -24.26 4.14
N VAL A 51 -42.20 -23.00 3.80
CA VAL A 51 -43.38 -22.25 3.43
C VAL A 51 -42.86 -21.15 2.50
N ALA A 52 -43.34 -21.14 1.25
CA ALA A 52 -43.32 -19.94 0.44
C ALA A 52 -44.47 -19.05 0.89
N THR A 53 -44.30 -17.73 0.73
CA THR A 53 -45.28 -16.65 0.89
C THR A 53 -45.24 -15.92 2.24
N LEU A 54 -44.58 -14.76 2.27
CA LEU A 54 -45.26 -13.45 2.34
C LEU A 54 -44.28 -12.39 2.90
N MET A 55 -43.54 -11.69 2.03
CA MET A 55 -43.04 -10.34 2.29
C MET A 55 -42.74 -9.66 0.96
N THR A 56 -43.78 -9.16 0.30
CA THR A 56 -43.66 -8.15 -0.75
C THR A 56 -43.32 -6.83 -0.05
N LEU A 57 -42.07 -6.67 0.38
CA LEU A 57 -41.55 -5.38 0.80
C LEU A 57 -41.25 -4.57 -0.46
N ALA A 58 -41.95 -3.45 -0.57
CA ALA A 58 -41.92 -2.51 -1.67
C ALA A 58 -40.52 -2.32 -2.25
N THR A 59 -40.41 -2.52 -3.56
CA THR A 59 -39.31 -2.05 -4.41
C THR A 59 -39.37 -0.52 -4.50
N GLY A 60 -39.25 0.15 -3.36
CA GLY A 60 -38.93 1.56 -3.24
C GLY A 60 -37.50 1.65 -2.79
N ALA A 61 -36.56 1.09 -3.58
CA ALA A 61 -35.16 1.44 -3.43
C ALA A 61 -35.08 2.92 -3.76
N ILE A 62 -35.11 3.73 -2.70
CA ILE A 62 -34.72 5.12 -2.71
C ILE A 62 -33.42 5.12 -3.50
N ALA A 63 -33.43 5.69 -4.70
CA ALA A 63 -32.24 6.24 -5.30
C ALA A 63 -31.85 7.39 -4.36
N VAL A 64 -31.29 7.04 -3.20
CA VAL A 64 -30.48 7.95 -2.43
C VAL A 64 -29.36 8.19 -3.40
N GLY A 65 -29.43 9.30 -4.14
CA GLY A 65 -28.32 9.81 -4.92
C GLY A 65 -27.12 9.64 -3.99
N ARG A 66 -26.23 8.72 -4.37
CA ARG A 66 -25.05 8.38 -3.57
C ARG A 66 -24.39 9.72 -3.37
N ALA A 67 -24.50 10.29 -2.17
CA ALA A 67 -23.83 11.53 -1.85
C ALA A 67 -22.38 11.30 -2.26
N GLU A 68 -21.96 11.96 -3.34
CA GLU A 68 -20.55 12.02 -3.67
C GLU A 68 -19.93 12.54 -2.39
N ALA A 69 -19.00 11.75 -1.83
CA ALA A 69 -18.29 12.20 -0.65
C ALA A 69 -17.58 13.47 -1.09
N GLU A 70 -18.17 14.60 -0.72
CA GLU A 70 -17.73 15.92 -1.15
C GLU A 70 -16.33 16.10 -0.57
N THR A 71 -15.36 16.16 -1.46
CA THR A 71 -13.98 16.36 -1.08
C THR A 71 -13.90 17.71 -0.35
N PRO A 72 -13.37 17.77 0.89
CA PRO A 72 -13.26 19.03 1.63
C PRO A 72 -12.54 20.09 0.78
N PRO A 73 -12.98 21.36 0.81
CA PRO A 73 -12.42 22.41 -0.05
C PRO A 73 -10.92 22.59 0.14
N GLU A 74 -10.42 22.38 1.36
CA GLU A 74 -9.01 22.46 1.70
C GLU A 74 -8.15 21.27 1.22
N PHE A 75 -8.78 20.18 0.77
CA PHE A 75 -8.07 18.95 0.41
C PHE A 75 -7.05 19.18 -0.69
N VAL A 76 -7.38 20.03 -1.67
CA VAL A 76 -6.51 20.35 -2.80
C VAL A 76 -5.23 21.02 -2.30
N ASP A 77 -5.36 22.10 -1.54
CA ASP A 77 -4.22 22.87 -1.08
C ASP A 77 -3.35 22.06 -0.10
N GLU A 78 -3.98 21.36 0.86
CA GLU A 78 -3.26 20.55 1.83
C GLU A 78 -2.58 19.33 1.18
N THR A 79 -3.20 18.70 0.17
CA THR A 79 -2.58 17.59 -0.57
C THR A 79 -1.41 18.07 -1.42
N ARG A 80 -1.55 19.23 -2.06
CA ARG A 80 -0.46 19.85 -2.83
C ARG A 80 0.73 20.19 -1.94
N GLU A 81 0.48 20.71 -0.74
CA GLU A 81 1.53 20.95 0.25
C GLU A 81 2.30 19.66 0.58
N ILE A 82 1.61 18.55 0.85
CA ILE A 82 2.27 17.25 1.11
C ILE A 82 3.10 16.77 -0.07
N ILE A 83 2.59 16.93 -1.31
CA ILE A 83 3.32 16.58 -2.53
C ILE A 83 4.62 17.38 -2.62
N ASP A 84 4.54 18.70 -2.45
CA ASP A 84 5.68 19.60 -2.55
C ASP A 84 6.71 19.34 -1.47
N MET A 85 6.27 19.13 -0.23
CA MET A 85 7.20 18.80 0.87
C MET A 85 7.94 17.49 0.59
N THR A 86 7.21 16.45 0.15
CA THR A 86 7.82 15.14 -0.16
C THR A 86 8.82 15.26 -1.31
N ARG A 87 8.50 16.04 -2.36
CA ARG A 87 9.39 16.32 -3.48
C ARG A 87 10.65 17.07 -3.06
N GLN A 88 10.52 18.09 -2.22
CA GLN A 88 11.66 18.87 -1.70
C GLN A 88 12.62 18.00 -0.87
N ILE A 89 12.09 17.06 -0.08
CA ILE A 89 12.89 16.09 0.68
C ILE A 89 13.62 15.13 -0.26
N LEU A 90 12.90 14.51 -1.19
CA LEU A 90 13.48 13.55 -2.14
C LEU A 90 14.58 14.16 -3.01
N THR A 91 14.43 15.44 -3.38
CA THR A 91 15.40 16.16 -4.22
C THR A 91 16.57 16.74 -3.41
N GLY A 92 16.50 16.75 -2.08
CA GLY A 92 17.49 17.39 -1.21
C GLY A 92 17.38 18.92 -1.18
N ALA A 93 16.31 19.50 -1.72
CA ALA A 93 16.07 20.94 -1.66
C ALA A 93 15.80 21.42 -0.22
N LYS A 94 15.20 20.55 0.61
CA LYS A 94 14.98 20.78 2.05
C LYS A 94 15.19 19.47 2.81
N SER A 95 16.12 19.48 3.77
CA SER A 95 16.46 18.29 4.57
C SER A 95 16.91 18.63 5.99
N ASP A 96 16.74 19.87 6.44
CA ASP A 96 17.04 20.25 7.82
C ASP A 96 16.01 19.65 8.80
N ASP A 97 16.44 19.38 10.03
CA ASP A 97 15.62 18.64 11.01
C ASP A 97 14.28 19.32 11.30
N ALA A 98 14.24 20.66 11.37
CA ALA A 98 13.01 21.40 11.61
C ALA A 98 12.00 21.21 10.47
N TYR A 99 12.48 21.20 9.22
CA TYR A 99 11.66 20.91 8.07
C TYR A 99 11.16 19.47 8.06
N LEU A 100 12.01 18.51 8.40
CA LEU A 100 11.65 17.09 8.49
C LEU A 100 10.61 16.84 9.59
N ASP A 101 10.69 17.56 10.72
CA ASP A 101 9.70 17.51 11.80
C ASP A 101 8.35 18.07 11.35
N ASN A 102 8.36 19.27 10.74
CA ASN A 102 7.15 19.86 10.17
C ASN A 102 6.50 18.94 9.12
N PHE A 103 7.31 18.28 8.28
CA PHE A 103 6.83 17.29 7.34
C PHE A 103 6.15 16.11 8.05
N GLN A 104 6.75 15.56 9.12
CA GLN A 104 6.17 14.46 9.91
C GLN A 104 4.84 14.84 10.55
N ASP A 105 4.70 16.08 11.02
CA ASP A 105 3.45 16.59 11.60
C ASP A 105 2.37 16.73 10.54
N LYS A 106 2.69 17.42 9.44
CA LYS A 106 1.74 17.66 8.34
C LYS A 106 1.28 16.36 7.68
N ARG A 107 2.17 15.41 7.39
CA ARG A 107 1.78 14.13 6.76
C ARG A 107 0.86 13.29 7.63
N ARG A 108 1.03 13.35 8.96
CA ARG A 108 0.17 12.64 9.92
C ARG A 108 -1.20 13.30 10.02
N ALA A 109 -1.24 14.62 10.10
CA ALA A 109 -2.48 15.39 10.10
C ALA A 109 -3.28 15.17 8.79
N TRP A 110 -2.62 15.29 7.64
CA TRP A 110 -3.22 15.04 6.32
C TRP A 110 -3.78 13.62 6.21
N PHE A 111 -3.02 12.61 6.62
CA PHE A 111 -3.49 11.22 6.59
C PHE A 111 -4.72 11.02 7.49
N ALA A 112 -4.66 11.51 8.74
CA ALA A 112 -5.77 11.39 9.69
C ALA A 112 -7.05 12.04 9.15
N LYS A 113 -6.91 13.19 8.51
CA LYS A 113 -8.02 13.99 7.96
C LYS A 113 -8.63 13.37 6.70
N TYR A 114 -7.82 12.81 5.80
CA TYR A 114 -8.29 12.45 4.45
C TYR A 114 -8.33 10.97 4.12
N GLN A 115 -7.84 10.06 4.97
CA GLN A 115 -7.83 8.62 4.70
C GLN A 115 -9.19 8.01 4.29
N TYR A 116 -10.30 8.65 4.65
CA TYR A 116 -11.66 8.26 4.25
C TYR A 116 -12.45 9.37 3.55
N HIS A 117 -11.84 10.54 3.31
CA HIS A 117 -12.51 11.77 2.88
C HIS A 117 -11.91 12.38 1.59
N HIS A 118 -11.21 11.57 0.79
CA HIS A 118 -10.53 11.99 -0.44
C HIS A 118 -11.35 11.73 -1.73
N GLY A 119 -12.67 11.49 -1.62
CA GLY A 119 -13.53 11.12 -2.73
C GLY A 119 -13.33 9.68 -3.24
N LYS A 120 -14.36 9.10 -3.87
CA LYS A 120 -14.43 7.66 -4.20
C LYS A 120 -13.59 7.22 -5.40
N SER A 121 -12.84 8.12 -6.06
CA SER A 121 -12.13 7.82 -7.31
C SER A 121 -10.84 8.61 -7.53
N PHE A 122 -10.23 9.13 -6.46
CA PHE A 122 -8.98 9.87 -6.57
C PHE A 122 -7.77 8.94 -6.36
N TYR A 123 -7.20 8.39 -7.43
CA TYR A 123 -5.98 7.57 -7.36
C TYR A 123 -4.76 8.41 -6.95
N GLY A 124 -4.79 9.72 -7.20
CA GLY A 124 -3.78 10.67 -6.75
C GLY A 124 -3.58 10.68 -5.23
N TYR A 125 -4.61 10.35 -4.44
CA TYR A 125 -4.46 10.16 -3.00
C TYR A 125 -3.53 8.98 -2.70
N ALA A 126 -3.77 7.82 -3.34
CA ALA A 126 -2.97 6.62 -3.12
C ALA A 126 -1.50 6.83 -3.54
N ASN A 127 -1.28 7.54 -4.64
CA ASN A 127 0.06 7.91 -5.10
C ASN A 127 0.77 8.83 -4.08
N THR A 128 0.09 9.89 -3.65
CA THR A 128 0.61 10.85 -2.67
C THR A 128 0.91 10.16 -1.35
N TRP A 129 -0.04 9.38 -0.82
CA TRP A 129 0.10 8.61 0.41
C TRP A 129 1.29 7.65 0.36
N ASN A 130 1.43 6.88 -0.72
CA ASN A 130 2.52 5.91 -0.87
C ASN A 130 3.89 6.60 -0.85
N ALA A 131 4.05 7.72 -1.56
CA ALA A 131 5.29 8.47 -1.58
C ALA A 131 5.63 9.09 -0.22
N GLN A 132 4.73 9.88 0.36
CA GLN A 132 4.97 10.53 1.65
C GLN A 132 5.19 9.52 2.77
N ALA A 133 4.49 8.38 2.75
CA ALA A 133 4.59 7.38 3.81
C ALA A 133 5.95 6.71 3.82
N LYS A 134 6.48 6.37 2.63
CA LYS A 134 7.83 5.81 2.50
C LYS A 134 8.90 6.77 2.99
N VAL A 135 8.84 8.03 2.55
CA VAL A 135 9.79 9.06 3.01
C VAL A 135 9.69 9.26 4.53
N GLY A 136 8.47 9.38 5.06
CA GLY A 136 8.24 9.56 6.50
C GLY A 136 8.71 8.37 7.34
N VAL A 137 8.51 7.13 6.89
CA VAL A 137 9.02 5.94 7.57
C VAL A 137 10.55 5.94 7.58
N GLN A 138 11.20 6.23 6.44
CA GLN A 138 12.66 6.28 6.39
C GLN A 138 13.22 7.34 7.35
N ILE A 139 12.64 8.55 7.39
CA ILE A 139 13.05 9.61 8.32
C ILE A 139 12.93 9.13 9.77
N ALA A 140 11.79 8.55 10.16
CA ALA A 140 11.55 8.09 11.52
C ALA A 140 12.54 7.00 11.94
N VAL A 141 12.75 5.99 11.09
CA VAL A 141 13.69 4.90 11.34
C VAL A 141 15.13 5.40 11.41
N ASN A 142 15.53 6.31 10.52
CA ASN A 142 16.86 6.91 10.55
C ASN A 142 17.10 7.63 11.88
N ARG A 143 16.12 8.42 12.34
CA ARG A 143 16.18 9.13 13.63
C ARG A 143 16.27 8.18 14.82
N GLU A 144 15.46 7.12 14.85
CA GLU A 144 15.52 6.09 15.91
C GLU A 144 16.91 5.42 16.00
N ASN A 145 17.62 5.34 14.87
CA ASN A 145 18.97 4.78 14.79
C ASN A 145 20.09 5.84 14.91
N GLY A 146 19.77 7.11 15.14
CA GLY A 146 20.76 8.20 15.23
C GLY A 146 21.48 8.51 13.91
N VAL A 147 20.89 8.16 12.77
CA VAL A 147 21.42 8.41 11.43
C VAL A 147 20.66 9.57 10.79
N PRO A 148 21.33 10.55 10.16
CA PRO A 148 20.64 11.59 9.41
C PRO A 148 19.86 11.04 8.20
N TYR A 149 18.84 11.77 7.74
CA TYR A 149 18.21 11.43 6.47
C TYR A 149 19.15 11.77 5.29
N ASP A 150 19.39 10.80 4.41
CA ASP A 150 20.20 10.97 3.20
C ASP A 150 19.30 10.94 1.96
N TYR A 151 19.10 12.11 1.33
CA TYR A 151 18.28 12.27 0.13
C TYR A 151 18.92 11.66 -1.13
N ALA A 152 20.24 11.43 -1.12
CA ALA A 152 20.95 10.78 -2.21
C ALA A 152 20.80 9.26 -2.15
N HIS A 153 20.64 8.70 -0.94
CA HIS A 153 20.55 7.26 -0.70
C HIS A 153 19.26 6.88 0.04
N THR A 154 18.14 7.01 -0.66
CA THR A 154 16.85 6.52 -0.16
C THR A 154 16.76 5.01 -0.25
N VAL A 155 16.16 4.34 0.75
CA VAL A 155 15.94 2.87 0.69
C VAL A 155 14.86 2.49 -0.33
N TYR A 156 14.08 3.46 -0.78
CA TYR A 156 13.05 3.33 -1.81
C TYR A 156 13.57 3.84 -3.16
N ASN A 157 12.93 3.42 -4.25
CA ASN A 157 13.27 3.93 -5.59
C ASN A 157 12.82 5.39 -5.74
N LYS A 158 13.76 6.34 -5.61
CA LYS A 158 13.53 7.78 -5.69
C LYS A 158 12.81 8.22 -6.96
N ASP A 159 13.24 7.79 -8.12
CA ASP A 159 12.65 8.18 -9.40
C ASP A 159 11.19 7.73 -9.51
N TYR A 160 10.90 6.53 -9.00
CA TYR A 160 9.52 6.05 -8.92
C TYR A 160 8.67 6.90 -7.97
N LEU A 161 9.21 7.29 -6.80
CA LEU A 161 8.49 8.14 -5.86
C LEU A 161 8.17 9.52 -6.46
N LEU A 162 9.13 10.13 -7.15
CA LEU A 162 8.92 11.39 -7.86
C LEU A 162 7.84 11.24 -8.96
N LYS A 163 7.90 10.16 -9.75
CA LYS A 163 6.91 9.87 -10.79
C LYS A 163 5.49 9.72 -10.26
N ILE A 164 5.29 9.07 -9.11
CA ILE A 164 3.94 8.94 -8.55
C ILE A 164 3.45 10.25 -7.91
N LEU A 165 4.35 11.08 -7.38
CA LEU A 165 4.00 12.43 -6.91
C LEU A 165 3.53 13.33 -8.07
N GLU A 166 4.22 13.29 -9.20
CA GLU A 166 3.80 14.01 -10.42
C GLU A 166 2.41 13.57 -10.89
N LYS A 167 2.14 12.26 -10.90
CA LYS A 167 0.80 11.74 -11.22
C LYS A 167 -0.25 12.19 -10.21
N GLY A 168 0.10 12.17 -8.92
CA GLY A 168 -0.77 12.62 -7.84
C GLY A 168 -1.17 14.08 -8.01
N GLU A 169 -0.21 14.95 -8.34
CA GLU A 169 -0.46 16.37 -8.57
C GLU A 169 -1.31 16.59 -9.82
N ALA A 170 -1.02 15.89 -10.93
CA ALA A 170 -1.79 16.02 -12.17
C ALA A 170 -3.27 15.65 -11.96
N GLU A 171 -3.55 14.54 -11.28
CA GLU A 171 -4.93 14.15 -10.95
C GLU A 171 -5.59 15.14 -9.98
N LEU A 172 -4.83 15.74 -9.06
CA LEU A 172 -5.34 16.70 -8.08
C LEU A 172 -5.83 17.98 -8.77
N LEU A 173 -5.04 18.47 -9.73
CA LEU A 173 -5.38 19.63 -10.55
C LEU A 173 -6.57 19.34 -11.47
N ASP A 174 -6.64 18.15 -12.05
CA ASP A 174 -7.81 17.71 -12.82
C ASP A 174 -9.08 17.71 -11.97
N MET A 175 -9.02 17.16 -10.75
CA MET A 175 -10.16 17.18 -9.81
C MET A 175 -10.55 18.61 -9.43
N GLN A 176 -9.58 19.49 -9.14
CA GLN A 176 -9.85 20.90 -8.84
C GLN A 176 -10.57 21.59 -10.01
N SER A 177 -10.14 21.33 -11.25
CA SER A 177 -10.76 21.93 -12.44
C SER A 177 -12.21 21.48 -12.66
N ARG A 178 -12.53 20.22 -12.33
CA ARG A 178 -13.89 19.67 -12.44
C ARG A 178 -14.85 20.21 -11.39
N ASN A 179 -14.33 20.56 -10.21
CA ASN A 179 -15.13 21.06 -9.08
C ASN A 179 -15.25 22.59 -9.06
N ALA A 180 -14.60 23.30 -9.98
CA ALA A 180 -14.67 24.76 -10.10
C ALA A 180 -15.86 25.26 -10.96
N LEU A 181 -16.77 24.36 -11.35
CA LEU A 181 -17.99 24.61 -12.13
C LEU A 181 -19.23 24.56 -11.23
#